data_AF-A0A7X7G531-F1
#
_entry.id   AF-A0A7X7G531-F1
#
_cell.length_a   1.000
_cell.length_b   1.000
_cell.length_c   1.000
_cell.angle_alpha   90.00
_cell.angle_beta   90.00
_cell.angle_gamma   90.00
#
_symmetry.space_group_name_H-M   'P 1'
#
loop_
_entity.id
_entity.type
_entity.pdbx_description
1 polymer ?
#
loop_
_entity_poly.entity_id
_entity_poly.type
_entity_poly.pdbx_seq_one_letter_code
_entity_poly.pdbx_strand_id
1 'polypeptide(L)'
;MPLIDHWMEWKRTCALDLCGTDAQSELKAYVHGRFQRYTSGYLPKTATGADCAPAIEPREAWHWFETYFQLSRNRSGKRYKDWLFARINSSGPALESIESGVSLLLRDVVRDRLRKEQPHPRTQPLGVPHSSRDEAPGIEELLPCAFDTAGEVARRDLEALANQLADGVLGDFTARERLAVVARERGLSCSNPEVLRSAGCGKSALAEAHPSALRKIAGHARKACPHEGSEVLAALAVALFDAVRYRLLDWAKVTTW
;
A
#
# COMPACT_ATOMS: atom_id res chain seq x y z
N MET A 1 9.09 -0.96 -42.83
CA MET A 1 8.30 -2.04 -42.17
C MET A 1 9.30 -3.04 -41.66
N PRO A 2 9.17 -3.57 -40.44
CA PRO A 2 10.19 -4.40 -39.83
C PRO A 2 10.36 -5.72 -40.57
N LEU A 3 11.61 -6.05 -40.90
CA LEU A 3 11.98 -7.35 -41.44
C LEU A 3 11.87 -8.44 -40.35
N ILE A 4 11.73 -9.69 -40.79
CA ILE A 4 11.74 -10.86 -39.89
C ILE A 4 13.03 -10.91 -39.05
N ASP A 5 14.16 -10.50 -39.64
CA ASP A 5 15.47 -10.50 -38.99
C ASP A 5 15.52 -9.50 -37.83
N HIS A 6 14.86 -8.35 -37.94
CA HIS A 6 14.77 -7.37 -36.85
C HIS A 6 14.03 -7.96 -35.63
N TRP A 7 12.94 -8.71 -35.87
CA TRP A 7 12.22 -9.42 -34.80
C TRP A 7 13.06 -10.53 -34.17
N MET A 8 13.80 -11.29 -34.98
CA MET A 8 14.67 -12.36 -34.51
C MET A 8 15.86 -11.82 -33.72
N GLU A 9 16.41 -10.68 -34.13
CA GLU A 9 17.45 -9.96 -33.38
C GLU A 9 16.95 -9.57 -32.00
N TRP A 10 15.78 -8.90 -31.93
CA TRP A 10 15.16 -8.55 -30.64
C TRP A 10 14.87 -9.78 -29.79
N LYS A 11 14.47 -10.91 -30.39
CA LYS A 11 14.30 -12.18 -29.67
C LYS A 11 15.57 -12.59 -28.94
N ARG A 12 16.71 -12.52 -29.63
CA ARG A 12 18.02 -12.94 -29.12
C ARG A 12 18.60 -11.98 -28.07
N THR A 13 18.49 -10.68 -28.29
CA THR A 13 19.11 -9.64 -27.44
C THR A 13 18.27 -9.28 -26.21
N CYS A 14 17.01 -9.71 -26.17
CA CYS A 14 16.07 -9.49 -25.06
C CYS A 14 15.60 -8.05 -24.80
N ALA A 15 16.37 -7.04 -25.21
CA ALA A 15 16.05 -5.62 -25.12
C ALA A 15 16.31 -4.91 -26.46
N LEU A 16 15.43 -4.00 -26.86
CA LEU A 16 15.57 -3.30 -28.14
C LEU A 16 16.82 -2.41 -28.20
N ASP A 17 17.19 -1.76 -27.09
CA ASP A 17 18.37 -0.88 -27.03
C ASP A 17 19.69 -1.62 -27.33
N LEU A 18 19.67 -2.96 -27.33
CA LEU A 18 20.80 -3.82 -27.66
C LEU A 18 20.79 -4.32 -29.12
N CYS A 19 19.75 -4.01 -29.91
CA CYS A 19 19.68 -4.33 -31.33
C CYS A 19 20.42 -3.28 -32.18
N GLY A 20 20.71 -3.63 -33.44
CA GLY A 20 21.21 -2.68 -34.44
C GLY A 20 20.25 -1.51 -34.69
N THR A 21 20.79 -0.38 -35.15
CA THR A 21 20.05 0.88 -35.32
C THR A 21 18.82 0.77 -36.21
N ASP A 22 18.90 -0.06 -37.26
CA ASP A 22 17.81 -0.26 -38.21
C ASP A 22 16.67 -1.04 -37.57
N ALA A 23 16.99 -2.13 -36.87
CA ALA A 23 16.02 -2.89 -36.08
C ALA A 23 15.38 -2.00 -35.00
N GLN A 24 16.15 -1.17 -34.30
CA GLN A 24 15.62 -0.22 -33.34
C GLN A 24 14.60 0.73 -33.97
N SER A 25 14.97 1.38 -35.08
CA SER A 25 14.14 2.38 -35.74
C SER A 25 12.84 1.77 -36.27
N GLU A 26 12.94 0.67 -37.02
CA GLU A 26 11.78 0.07 -37.68
C GLU A 26 10.80 -0.58 -36.70
N LEU A 27 11.30 -1.23 -35.66
CA LEU A 27 10.46 -1.85 -34.64
C LEU A 27 9.75 -0.79 -33.79
N LYS A 28 10.44 0.30 -33.41
CA LYS A 28 9.82 1.46 -32.72
C LYS A 28 8.70 2.05 -33.56
N ALA A 29 8.97 2.38 -34.83
CA ALA A 29 7.98 2.97 -35.72
C ALA A 29 6.75 2.04 -35.91
N TYR A 30 7.00 0.74 -36.08
CA TYR A 30 5.93 -0.26 -36.26
C TYR A 30 5.01 -0.37 -35.05
N VAL A 31 5.60 -0.47 -33.84
CA VAL A 31 4.84 -0.56 -32.60
C VAL A 31 4.11 0.74 -32.33
N HIS A 32 4.79 1.88 -32.48
CA HIS A 32 4.23 3.20 -32.23
C HIS A 32 2.97 3.49 -33.06
N GLY A 33 3.02 3.26 -34.38
CA GLY A 33 1.86 3.48 -35.24
C GLY A 33 0.63 2.63 -34.86
N ARG A 34 0.85 1.37 -34.46
CA ARG A 34 -0.23 0.50 -33.96
C ARG A 34 -0.72 0.90 -32.58
N PHE A 35 0.19 1.29 -31.71
CA PHE A 35 -0.11 1.76 -30.37
C PHE A 35 -1.04 2.97 -30.45
N GLN A 36 -0.68 3.99 -31.24
CA GLN A 36 -1.52 5.17 -31.47
C GLN A 36 -2.91 4.80 -32.01
N ARG A 37 -2.96 3.94 -33.04
CA ARG A 37 -4.23 3.48 -33.62
C ARG A 37 -5.13 2.80 -32.59
N TYR A 38 -4.58 1.94 -31.74
CA TYR A 38 -5.35 1.26 -30.70
C TYR A 38 -5.74 2.20 -29.56
N THR A 39 -4.88 3.14 -29.17
CA THR A 39 -5.19 4.15 -28.17
C THR A 39 -6.41 4.97 -28.63
N SER A 40 -6.40 5.50 -29.86
CA SER A 40 -7.55 6.23 -30.41
C SER A 40 -8.83 5.39 -30.45
N GLY A 41 -8.73 4.08 -30.70
CA GLY A 41 -9.89 3.18 -30.73
C GLY A 41 -10.42 2.74 -29.36
N TYR A 42 -9.58 2.74 -28.33
CA TYR A 42 -9.96 2.30 -26.98
C TYR A 42 -10.24 3.44 -26.02
N LEU A 43 -9.63 4.62 -26.20
CA LEU A 43 -9.80 5.78 -25.33
C LEU A 43 -11.27 6.12 -25.07
N PRO A 44 -12.17 6.23 -26.09
CA PRO A 44 -13.57 6.57 -25.85
C PRO A 44 -14.33 5.50 -25.03
N LYS A 45 -13.80 4.27 -24.96
CA LYS A 45 -14.41 3.14 -24.24
C LYS A 45 -13.91 3.03 -22.80
N THR A 46 -12.74 3.59 -22.50
CA THR A 46 -12.07 3.45 -21.21
C THR A 46 -12.06 4.73 -20.38
N ALA A 47 -12.18 5.90 -21.00
CA ALA A 47 -12.13 7.19 -20.32
C ALA A 47 -13.34 8.04 -20.73
N THR A 48 -14.34 8.12 -19.84
CA THR A 48 -15.51 8.98 -20.06
C THR A 48 -15.07 10.44 -19.95
N GLY A 49 -15.16 11.22 -21.05
CA GLY A 49 -14.83 12.64 -21.08
C GLY A 49 -13.37 13.00 -21.43
N ALA A 50 -12.54 12.03 -21.83
CA ALA A 50 -11.22 12.32 -22.40
C ALA A 50 -11.34 12.50 -23.91
N ASP A 51 -11.27 13.75 -24.38
CA ASP A 51 -11.37 14.07 -25.81
C ASP A 51 -10.10 13.67 -26.59
N CYS A 52 -8.94 13.64 -25.93
CA CYS A 52 -7.66 13.27 -26.51
C CYS A 52 -6.77 12.53 -25.50
N ALA A 53 -6.12 11.44 -25.93
CA ALA A 53 -5.00 10.86 -25.18
C ALA A 53 -3.74 11.67 -25.45
N PRO A 54 -2.87 11.90 -24.46
CA PRO A 54 -1.59 12.55 -24.69
C PRO A 54 -0.78 11.75 -25.73
N ALA A 55 -0.14 12.48 -26.65
CA ALA A 55 0.74 11.88 -27.64
C ALA A 55 1.85 11.10 -26.91
N ILE A 56 2.01 9.83 -27.30
CA ILE A 56 3.07 8.98 -26.76
C ILE A 56 4.27 9.01 -27.70
N GLU A 57 5.48 9.13 -27.14
CA GLU A 57 6.71 9.06 -27.92
C GLU A 57 6.99 7.62 -28.39
N PRO A 58 7.65 7.41 -29.56
CA PRO A 58 7.94 6.07 -30.07
C PRO A 58 8.72 5.18 -29.10
N ARG A 59 9.67 5.78 -28.35
CA ARG A 59 10.44 5.07 -27.32
C ARG A 59 9.56 4.61 -26.16
N GLU A 60 8.62 5.45 -25.75
CA GLU A 60 7.72 5.13 -24.64
C GLU A 60 6.71 4.04 -25.04
N ALA A 61 6.16 4.10 -26.26
CA ALA A 61 5.30 3.05 -26.78
C ALA A 61 6.01 1.68 -26.81
N TRP A 62 7.29 1.68 -27.20
CA TRP A 62 8.10 0.48 -27.13
C TRP A 62 8.37 0.02 -25.69
N HIS A 63 8.68 0.95 -24.78
CA HIS A 63 8.91 0.63 -23.38
C HIS A 63 7.70 -0.08 -22.74
N TRP A 64 6.48 0.43 -22.99
CA TRP A 64 5.24 -0.22 -22.54
C TRP A 64 5.09 -1.63 -23.11
N PHE A 65 5.36 -1.79 -24.41
CA PHE A 65 5.30 -3.08 -25.09
C PHE A 65 6.30 -4.08 -24.50
N GLU A 66 7.56 -3.68 -24.34
CA GLU A 66 8.63 -4.54 -23.83
C GLU A 66 8.41 -4.91 -22.35
N THR A 67 8.03 -3.93 -21.53
CA THR A 67 7.70 -4.14 -20.11
C THR A 67 6.56 -5.14 -19.94
N TYR A 68 5.53 -5.06 -20.78
CA TYR A 68 4.42 -6.02 -20.74
C TYR A 68 4.88 -7.45 -20.98
N PHE A 69 5.82 -7.67 -21.90
CA PHE A 69 6.38 -9.00 -22.18
C PHE A 69 7.23 -9.56 -21.04
N GLN A 70 7.85 -8.68 -20.25
CA GLN A 70 8.67 -9.05 -19.09
C GLN A 70 7.81 -9.36 -17.86
N LEU A 71 6.79 -8.55 -17.60
CA LEU A 71 5.99 -8.63 -16.37
C LEU A 71 4.79 -9.57 -16.50
N SER A 72 4.19 -9.67 -17.70
CA SER A 72 2.96 -10.41 -17.89
C SER A 72 3.24 -11.84 -18.39
N ARG A 73 2.43 -12.79 -17.92
CA ARG A 73 2.47 -14.19 -18.36
C ARG A 73 1.15 -14.54 -19.01
N ASN A 74 1.20 -15.45 -19.97
CA ASN A 74 -0.03 -15.98 -20.55
C ASN A 74 -0.77 -16.90 -19.56
N ARG A 75 -1.99 -17.32 -19.89
CA ARG A 75 -2.80 -18.24 -19.05
C ARG A 75 -2.12 -19.58 -18.73
N SER A 76 -1.13 -19.99 -19.54
CA SER A 76 -0.31 -21.19 -19.33
C SER A 76 1.00 -20.92 -18.57
N GLY A 77 1.20 -19.71 -18.03
CA GLY A 77 2.39 -19.32 -17.29
C GLY A 77 3.65 -19.05 -18.14
N LYS A 78 3.58 -19.16 -19.47
CA LYS A 78 4.70 -18.88 -20.38
C LYS A 78 4.87 -17.37 -20.57
N ARG A 79 6.13 -16.95 -20.79
CA ARG A 79 6.45 -15.56 -21.15
C ARG A 79 5.86 -15.26 -22.53
N TYR A 80 5.29 -14.07 -22.69
CA TYR A 80 4.66 -13.68 -23.95
C TYR A 80 5.62 -13.64 -25.14
N LYS A 81 6.92 -13.39 -24.87
CA LYS A 81 7.97 -13.43 -25.89
C LYS A 81 8.12 -14.82 -26.47
N ASP A 82 8.27 -15.83 -25.62
CA ASP A 82 8.41 -17.22 -26.05
C ASP A 82 7.15 -17.70 -26.77
N TRP A 83 5.98 -17.31 -26.28
CA TRP A 83 4.72 -17.59 -26.94
C TRP A 83 4.63 -16.97 -28.34
N LEU A 84 5.03 -15.70 -28.51
CA LEU A 84 4.96 -15.00 -29.80
C LEU A 84 5.79 -15.73 -30.86
N PHE A 85 7.02 -16.11 -30.53
CA PHE A 85 7.92 -16.76 -31.48
C PHE A 85 7.65 -18.26 -31.64
N ALA A 86 6.99 -18.93 -30.69
CA ALA A 86 6.56 -20.32 -30.87
C ALA A 86 5.54 -20.48 -32.02
N ARG A 87 4.76 -19.41 -32.31
CA ARG A 87 3.73 -19.41 -33.36
C ARG A 87 4.28 -19.42 -34.79
N ILE A 88 5.54 -19.02 -34.97
CA ILE A 88 6.21 -19.01 -36.28
C ILE A 88 6.23 -20.43 -36.88
N ASN A 89 6.32 -21.44 -36.03
CA ASN A 89 6.41 -22.84 -36.45
C ASN A 89 5.05 -23.48 -36.74
N SER A 90 3.94 -22.74 -36.57
CA SER A 90 2.58 -23.32 -36.52
C SER A 90 1.64 -22.82 -37.62
N SER A 91 1.92 -21.69 -38.28
CA SER A 91 1.01 -21.09 -39.26
C SER A 91 1.72 -20.09 -40.19
N GLY A 92 1.58 -20.28 -41.51
CA GLY A 92 1.84 -19.25 -42.54
C GLY A 92 3.24 -18.62 -42.59
N PRO A 93 3.41 -17.53 -43.36
CA PRO A 93 4.65 -16.77 -43.40
C PRO A 93 5.04 -16.25 -42.01
N ALA A 94 6.30 -16.45 -41.62
CA ALA A 94 6.81 -16.14 -40.28
C ALA A 94 6.53 -14.69 -39.84
N LEU A 95 6.72 -13.74 -40.76
CA LEU A 95 6.51 -12.31 -40.49
C LEU A 95 5.04 -12.01 -40.18
N GLU A 96 4.10 -12.49 -41.00
CA GLU A 96 2.66 -12.27 -40.78
C GLU A 96 2.18 -12.85 -39.44
N SER A 97 2.70 -14.03 -39.07
CA SER A 97 2.41 -14.66 -37.79
C SER A 97 2.90 -13.84 -36.60
N ILE A 98 4.10 -13.25 -36.68
CA ILE A 98 4.61 -12.33 -35.66
C ILE A 98 3.76 -11.06 -35.63
N GLU A 99 3.53 -10.43 -36.79
CA GLU A 99 2.80 -9.17 -36.87
C GLU A 99 1.38 -9.28 -36.31
N SER A 100 0.70 -10.39 -36.59
CA SER A 100 -0.60 -10.75 -36.02
C SER A 100 -0.53 -10.93 -34.51
N GLY A 101 0.47 -11.67 -34.01
CA GLY A 101 0.68 -11.88 -32.57
C GLY A 101 1.00 -10.58 -31.82
N VAL A 102 1.86 -9.74 -32.38
CA VAL A 102 2.20 -8.41 -31.85
C VAL A 102 0.96 -7.52 -31.81
N SER A 103 0.14 -7.54 -32.86
CA SER A 103 -1.11 -6.77 -32.92
C SER A 103 -2.10 -7.19 -31.83
N LEU A 104 -2.20 -8.49 -31.52
CA LEU A 104 -3.02 -8.98 -30.41
C LEU A 104 -2.51 -8.46 -29.06
N LEU A 105 -1.21 -8.61 -28.80
CA LEU A 105 -0.61 -8.23 -27.52
C LEU A 105 -0.61 -6.71 -27.32
N LEU A 106 -0.39 -5.92 -28.37
CA LEU A 106 -0.46 -4.46 -28.31
C LEU A 106 -1.83 -3.94 -27.89
N ARG A 107 -2.93 -4.63 -28.25
CA ARG A 107 -4.27 -4.24 -27.76
C ARG A 107 -4.35 -4.37 -26.24
N ASP A 108 -3.79 -5.43 -25.68
CA ASP A 108 -3.81 -5.66 -24.24
C ASP A 108 -2.87 -4.71 -23.50
N VAL A 109 -1.70 -4.42 -24.06
CA VAL A 109 -0.78 -3.37 -23.55
C VAL A 109 -1.48 -2.02 -23.48
N VAL A 110 -2.14 -1.60 -24.57
CA VAL A 110 -2.83 -0.31 -24.63
C VAL A 110 -3.99 -0.26 -23.64
N ARG A 111 -4.78 -1.33 -23.52
CA ARG A 111 -5.86 -1.41 -22.52
C ARG A 111 -5.34 -1.33 -21.09
N ASP A 112 -4.23 -2.00 -20.78
CA ASP A 112 -3.64 -1.99 -19.45
C ASP A 112 -3.09 -0.60 -19.09
N ARG A 113 -2.40 0.06 -20.05
CA ARG A 113 -1.96 1.45 -19.88
C ARG A 113 -3.15 2.38 -19.64
N LEU A 114 -4.17 2.34 -20.51
CA LEU A 114 -5.36 3.19 -20.37
C LEU A 114 -6.06 2.95 -19.03
N ARG A 115 -6.15 1.70 -18.55
CA ARG A 115 -6.71 1.41 -17.23
C ARG A 115 -5.90 2.03 -16.08
N LYS A 116 -4.57 2.11 -16.22
CA LYS A 116 -3.68 2.66 -15.18
C LYS A 116 -3.64 4.18 -15.19
N GLU A 117 -3.70 4.79 -16.37
CA GLU A 117 -3.54 6.24 -16.53
C GLU A 117 -4.87 6.98 -16.59
N GLN A 118 -5.98 6.32 -16.94
CA GLN A 118 -7.29 6.95 -17.05
C GLN A 118 -8.19 6.54 -15.89
N PRO A 119 -9.00 7.48 -15.37
CA PRO A 119 -10.04 7.14 -14.42
C PRO A 119 -10.99 6.12 -15.06
N HIS A 120 -11.38 5.11 -14.28
CA HIS A 120 -12.32 4.09 -14.72
C HIS A 120 -13.64 4.75 -15.16
N PRO A 121 -14.37 4.23 -16.17
CA PRO A 121 -15.66 4.82 -16.60
C PRO A 121 -16.74 4.90 -15.51
N ARG A 122 -16.52 4.18 -14.40
CA ARG A 122 -17.41 4.13 -13.21
C ARG A 122 -16.83 4.86 -12.00
N THR A 123 -15.65 5.46 -12.10
CA THR A 123 -15.13 6.35 -11.06
C THR A 123 -15.54 7.77 -11.42
N GLN A 124 -16.29 8.39 -10.52
CA GLN A 124 -16.68 9.79 -10.61
C GLN A 124 -15.83 10.58 -9.62
N PRO A 125 -15.21 11.71 -10.03
CA PRO A 125 -14.51 12.55 -9.08
C PRO A 125 -15.49 13.09 -8.03
N LEU A 126 -15.05 13.16 -6.77
CA LEU A 126 -15.92 13.46 -5.64
C LEU A 126 -16.52 14.88 -5.69
N GLY A 127 -15.77 15.86 -6.19
CA GLY A 127 -16.21 17.24 -6.34
C GLY A 127 -17.06 17.52 -7.58
N VAL A 128 -17.39 16.51 -8.39
CA VAL A 128 -18.29 16.71 -9.53
C VAL A 128 -19.73 16.74 -9.01
N PRO A 129 -20.55 17.72 -9.44
CA PRO A 129 -21.96 17.78 -9.08
C PRO A 129 -22.65 16.43 -9.37
N HIS A 130 -23.39 15.93 -8.38
CA HIS A 130 -24.10 14.65 -8.55
C HIS A 130 -25.28 14.75 -9.55
N SER A 131 -25.68 15.97 -9.93
CA SER A 131 -26.72 16.21 -10.94
C SER A 131 -26.38 17.42 -11.82
N SER A 132 -27.06 17.54 -12.97
CA SER A 132 -26.84 18.60 -13.96
C SER A 132 -27.44 19.97 -13.59
N ARG A 133 -27.71 20.21 -12.31
CA ARG A 133 -28.18 21.51 -11.80
C ARG A 133 -26.96 22.33 -11.40
N ASP A 134 -26.95 23.62 -11.74
CA ASP A 134 -25.82 24.55 -11.51
C ASP A 134 -25.41 24.71 -10.03
N GLU A 135 -26.18 24.18 -9.08
CA GLU A 135 -25.94 24.25 -7.63
C GLU A 135 -26.01 22.87 -6.95
N ALA A 136 -25.91 21.76 -7.70
CA ALA A 136 -25.97 20.44 -7.09
C ALA A 136 -24.69 20.16 -6.28
N PRO A 137 -24.79 19.78 -4.98
CA PRO A 137 -23.64 19.45 -4.16
C PRO A 137 -22.79 18.35 -4.81
N GLY A 138 -21.48 18.40 -4.58
CA GLY A 138 -20.57 17.32 -4.97
C GLY A 138 -20.96 15.99 -4.31
N ILE A 139 -20.51 14.87 -4.87
CA ILE A 139 -20.68 13.56 -4.23
C ILE A 139 -20.06 13.56 -2.83
N GLU A 140 -18.92 14.25 -2.64
CA GLU A 140 -18.29 14.44 -1.32
C GLU A 140 -19.21 15.05 -0.26
N GLU A 141 -20.06 15.98 -0.63
CA GLU A 141 -20.99 16.65 0.30
C GLU A 141 -22.17 15.75 0.68
N LEU A 142 -22.47 14.74 -0.13
CA LEU A 142 -23.49 13.73 0.14
C LEU A 142 -22.96 12.54 0.93
N LEU A 143 -21.64 12.40 1.06
CA LEU A 143 -21.05 11.32 1.85
C LEU A 143 -21.29 11.61 3.34
N PRO A 144 -21.80 10.63 4.11
CA PRO A 144 -21.98 10.80 5.54
C PRO A 144 -20.62 11.06 6.18
N CYS A 145 -20.46 12.25 6.74
CA CYS A 145 -19.27 12.61 7.48
C CYS A 145 -19.38 12.05 8.89
N ALA A 146 -18.80 10.88 9.14
CA ALA A 146 -18.80 10.24 10.46
C ALA A 146 -17.77 10.88 11.41
N PHE A 147 -17.74 12.22 11.50
CA PHE A 147 -16.98 12.88 12.57
C PHE A 147 -17.81 12.79 13.85
N ASP A 148 -17.53 11.76 14.65
CA ASP A 148 -17.97 11.70 16.05
C ASP A 148 -17.19 12.72 16.87
N THR A 149 -17.60 13.99 16.74
CA THR A 149 -16.97 15.11 17.43
C THR A 149 -17.07 14.94 18.94
N ALA A 150 -18.18 14.38 19.43
CA ALA A 150 -18.39 14.12 20.85
C ALA A 150 -17.42 13.04 21.36
N GLY A 151 -17.27 11.93 20.63
CA GLY A 151 -16.31 10.88 20.95
C GLY A 151 -14.86 11.36 20.89
N GLU A 152 -14.51 12.20 19.91
CA GLU A 152 -13.16 12.79 19.83
C GLU A 152 -12.85 13.73 21.00
N VAL A 153 -13.81 14.55 21.43
CA VAL A 153 -13.66 15.40 22.62
C VAL A 153 -13.51 14.55 23.88
N ALA A 154 -14.38 13.55 24.07
CA ALA A 154 -14.30 12.64 25.21
C ALA A 154 -12.97 11.89 25.27
N ARG A 155 -12.45 11.42 24.11
CA ARG A 155 -11.12 10.79 24.01
C ARG A 155 -10.02 11.75 24.45
N ARG A 156 -10.05 13.00 24.00
CA ARG A 156 -9.04 14.02 24.39
C ARG A 156 -9.09 14.35 25.88
N ASP A 157 -10.27 14.44 26.47
CA ASP A 157 -10.43 14.67 27.90
C ASP A 157 -9.85 13.52 28.72
N LEU A 158 -10.10 12.27 28.29
CA LEU A 158 -9.51 11.08 28.90
C LEU A 158 -7.98 11.05 28.75
N GLU A 159 -7.44 11.42 27.59
CA GLU A 159 -6.00 11.50 27.36
C GLU A 159 -5.32 12.59 28.20
N ALA A 160 -5.98 13.75 28.35
CA ALA A 160 -5.49 14.83 29.20
C ALA A 160 -5.44 14.39 30.66
N LEU A 161 -6.52 13.77 31.15
CA LEU A 161 -6.58 13.23 32.52
C LEU A 161 -5.54 12.12 32.72
N ALA A 162 -5.39 11.21 31.75
CA ALA A 162 -4.40 10.14 31.80
C ALA A 162 -2.97 10.68 31.92
N ASN A 163 -2.65 11.74 31.17
CA ASN A 163 -1.34 12.38 31.23
C ASN A 163 -1.08 13.06 32.57
N GLN A 164 -2.10 13.62 33.23
CA GLN A 164 -1.97 14.18 34.57
C GLN A 164 -1.72 13.10 35.64
N LEU A 165 -2.32 11.92 35.48
CA LEU A 165 -2.24 10.82 36.46
C LEU A 165 -1.00 9.93 36.29
N ALA A 166 -0.41 9.91 35.08
CA ALA A 166 0.62 8.95 34.71
C ALA A 166 1.85 8.96 35.62
N ASP A 167 2.30 10.13 36.08
CA ASP A 167 3.49 10.23 36.95
C ASP A 167 3.22 9.65 38.34
N GLY A 168 2.00 9.81 38.88
CA GLY A 168 1.58 9.19 40.12
C GLY A 168 1.52 7.66 40.02
N VAL A 169 1.00 7.15 38.89
CA VAL A 169 0.97 5.70 38.61
C VAL A 169 2.39 5.14 38.50
N LEU A 170 3.29 5.84 37.81
CA LEU A 170 4.70 5.47 37.72
C LEU A 170 5.40 5.47 39.07
N GLY A 171 5.07 6.41 39.95
CA GLY A 171 5.54 6.45 41.33
C GLY A 171 5.21 5.17 42.10
N ASP A 172 4.03 4.60 41.85
CA ASP A 172 3.58 3.35 42.49
C ASP A 172 4.20 2.08 41.87
N PHE A 173 4.82 2.18 40.68
CA PHE A 173 5.45 1.03 40.03
C PHE A 173 6.81 0.73 40.67
N THR A 174 6.97 -0.53 41.06
CA THR A 174 8.27 -1.11 41.41
C THR A 174 9.16 -1.23 40.17
N ALA A 175 10.49 -1.31 40.36
CA ALA A 175 11.44 -1.50 39.27
C ALA A 175 11.10 -2.73 38.39
N ARG A 176 10.62 -3.82 39.02
CA ARG A 176 10.22 -5.05 38.33
C ARG A 176 8.99 -4.85 37.45
N GLU A 177 8.01 -4.08 37.93
CA GLU A 177 6.80 -3.75 37.16
C GLU A 177 7.14 -2.87 35.95
N ARG A 178 8.00 -1.86 36.13
CA ARG A 178 8.51 -1.02 35.02
C ARG A 178 9.19 -1.87 33.95
N LEU A 179 10.09 -2.76 34.36
CA LEU A 179 10.79 -3.67 33.45
C LEU A 179 9.85 -4.66 32.74
N ALA A 180 8.86 -5.20 33.46
CA ALA A 180 7.88 -6.13 32.88
C ALA A 180 7.05 -5.48 31.76
N VAL A 181 6.64 -4.22 31.94
CA VAL A 181 5.92 -3.45 30.91
C VAL A 181 6.82 -3.17 29.71
N VAL A 182 8.04 -2.68 29.93
CA VAL A 182 9.00 -2.39 28.85
C VAL A 182 9.35 -3.65 28.04
N ALA A 183 9.58 -4.79 28.72
CA ALA A 183 9.91 -6.04 28.04
C ALA A 183 8.79 -6.48 27.09
N ARG A 184 7.52 -6.38 27.52
CA ARG A 184 6.37 -6.72 26.68
C ARG A 184 6.22 -5.79 25.48
N GLU A 185 6.39 -4.49 25.67
CA GLU A 185 6.28 -3.53 24.56
C GLU A 185 7.42 -3.71 23.52
N ARG A 186 8.57 -4.25 23.94
CA ARG A 186 9.65 -4.64 23.03
C ARG A 186 9.50 -6.05 22.44
N GLY A 187 8.39 -6.73 22.69
CA GLY A 187 8.15 -8.11 22.21
C GLY A 187 9.04 -9.16 22.86
N LEU A 188 9.67 -8.87 24.01
CA LEU A 188 10.54 -9.80 24.72
C LEU A 188 9.71 -10.68 25.66
N SER A 189 9.99 -11.99 25.63
CA SER A 189 9.40 -12.94 26.57
C SER A 189 9.88 -12.67 28.01
N CYS A 190 8.99 -12.79 29.00
CA CYS A 190 9.36 -12.77 30.42
C CYS A 190 10.28 -13.94 30.84
N SER A 191 10.57 -14.87 29.93
CA SER A 191 11.58 -15.93 30.14
C SER A 191 12.96 -15.56 29.56
N ASN A 192 13.11 -14.37 28.97
CA ASN A 192 14.38 -13.93 28.41
C ASN A 192 15.44 -13.77 29.54
N PRO A 193 16.60 -14.44 29.44
CA PRO A 193 17.65 -14.39 30.45
C PRO A 193 18.16 -12.98 30.78
N GLU A 194 18.22 -12.08 29.80
CA GLU A 194 18.67 -10.70 29.99
C GLU A 194 17.66 -9.91 30.83
N VAL A 195 16.37 -10.02 30.50
CA VAL A 195 15.29 -9.35 31.24
C VAL A 195 15.22 -9.86 32.69
N LEU A 196 15.41 -11.16 32.91
CA LEU A 196 15.44 -11.74 34.26
C LEU A 196 16.64 -11.26 35.07
N ARG A 197 17.81 -11.12 34.43
CA ARG A 197 19.01 -10.58 35.05
C ARG A 197 18.82 -9.12 35.45
N SER A 198 18.29 -8.30 34.55
CA SER A 198 17.99 -6.88 34.80
C SER A 198 16.91 -6.67 35.85
N ALA A 199 15.91 -7.56 35.92
CA ALA A 199 14.84 -7.51 36.92
C ALA A 199 15.25 -8.07 38.30
N GLY A 200 16.35 -8.81 38.38
CA GLY A 200 16.85 -9.42 39.61
C GLY A 200 15.84 -10.39 40.24
N CYS A 201 15.00 -11.06 39.45
CA CYS A 201 13.97 -11.96 39.95
C CYS A 201 13.74 -13.17 39.04
N GLY A 202 13.09 -14.20 39.58
CA GLY A 202 12.73 -15.40 38.82
C GLY A 202 11.57 -15.17 37.86
N LYS A 203 11.42 -16.08 36.87
CA LYS A 203 10.39 -16.04 35.83
C LYS A 203 8.97 -15.79 36.35
N SER A 204 8.55 -16.51 37.38
CA SER A 204 7.19 -16.37 37.93
C SER A 204 6.95 -15.00 38.54
N ALA A 205 7.95 -14.43 39.22
CA ALA A 205 7.84 -13.10 39.82
C ALA A 205 7.75 -12.00 38.74
N LEU A 206 8.49 -12.14 37.64
CA LEU A 206 8.41 -11.21 36.51
C LEU A 206 7.08 -11.35 35.75
N ALA A 207 6.57 -12.57 35.61
CA ALA A 207 5.28 -12.84 34.98
C ALA A 207 4.12 -12.18 35.76
N GLU A 208 4.17 -12.19 37.10
CA GLU A 208 3.18 -11.54 37.97
C GLU A 208 3.33 -10.02 38.06
N ALA A 209 4.51 -9.47 37.77
CA ALA A 209 4.74 -8.03 37.80
C ALA A 209 3.90 -7.28 36.75
N HIS A 210 3.72 -7.85 35.55
CA HIS A 210 2.90 -7.22 34.51
C HIS A 210 1.40 -7.07 34.90
N PRO A 211 0.67 -8.14 35.30
CA PRO A 211 -0.71 -7.99 35.75
C PRO A 211 -0.83 -7.16 37.04
N SER A 212 0.19 -7.14 37.91
CA SER A 212 0.24 -6.21 39.04
C SER A 212 0.27 -4.74 38.59
N ALA A 213 1.11 -4.40 37.61
CA ALA A 213 1.17 -3.06 37.02
C ALA A 213 -0.17 -2.63 36.41
N LEU A 214 -0.83 -3.52 35.66
CA LEU A 214 -2.16 -3.23 35.09
C LEU A 214 -3.24 -3.03 36.17
N ARG A 215 -3.19 -3.80 37.26
CA ARG A 215 -4.10 -3.60 38.42
C ARG A 215 -3.88 -2.24 39.08
N LYS A 216 -2.64 -1.77 39.19
CA LYS A 216 -2.33 -0.42 39.70
C LYS A 216 -2.91 0.66 38.78
N ILE A 217 -2.74 0.54 37.47
CA ILE A 217 -3.34 1.46 36.49
C ILE A 217 -4.87 1.52 36.65
N ALA A 218 -5.54 0.37 36.66
CA ALA A 218 -7.00 0.31 36.84
C ALA A 218 -7.45 0.89 38.19
N GLY A 219 -6.65 0.68 39.24
CA GLY A 219 -6.88 1.27 40.56
C GLY A 219 -6.80 2.79 40.55
N HIS A 220 -5.83 3.37 39.82
CA HIS A 220 -5.72 4.82 39.64
C HIS A 220 -6.87 5.41 38.84
N ALA A 221 -7.28 4.77 37.74
CA ALA A 221 -8.44 5.19 36.97
C ALA A 221 -9.72 5.22 37.82
N ARG A 222 -9.96 4.17 38.64
CA ARG A 222 -11.11 4.10 39.55
C ARG A 222 -11.07 5.15 40.66
N LYS A 223 -9.89 5.48 41.19
CA LYS A 223 -9.73 6.51 42.23
C LYS A 223 -9.98 7.91 41.68
N ALA A 224 -9.55 8.19 40.45
CA ALA A 224 -9.74 9.49 39.82
C ALA A 224 -11.21 9.75 39.47
N CYS A 225 -11.92 8.71 39.03
CA CYS A 225 -13.30 8.81 38.55
C CYS A 225 -14.23 7.80 39.25
N PRO A 226 -14.50 7.91 40.56
CA PRO A 226 -15.20 6.88 41.33
C PRO A 226 -16.68 6.69 40.94
N HIS A 227 -17.28 7.68 40.29
CA HIS A 227 -18.70 7.68 39.92
C HIS A 227 -18.94 7.30 38.45
N GLU A 228 -17.89 7.09 37.67
CA GLU A 228 -18.00 6.81 36.24
C GLU A 228 -18.34 5.33 35.97
N GLY A 229 -19.00 5.10 34.83
CA GLY A 229 -19.36 3.77 34.36
C GLY A 229 -18.14 2.92 33.98
N SER A 230 -18.34 1.60 33.89
CA SER A 230 -17.25 0.66 33.58
C SER A 230 -16.57 0.91 32.23
N GLU A 231 -17.30 1.43 31.24
CA GLU A 231 -16.77 1.76 29.91
C GLU A 231 -15.79 2.94 29.96
N VAL A 232 -16.16 4.02 30.65
CA VAL A 232 -15.32 5.21 30.84
C VAL A 232 -14.06 4.86 31.63
N LEU A 233 -14.21 4.05 32.69
CA LEU A 233 -13.07 3.58 33.48
C LEU A 233 -12.12 2.69 32.67
N ALA A 234 -12.65 1.84 31.78
CA ALA A 234 -11.83 1.04 30.89
C ALA A 234 -11.09 1.91 29.86
N ALA A 235 -11.78 2.89 29.25
CA ALA A 235 -11.17 3.82 28.32
C ALA A 235 -10.07 4.67 28.98
N LEU A 236 -10.32 5.16 30.20
CA LEU A 236 -9.32 5.89 31.00
C LEU A 236 -8.13 4.99 31.34
N ALA A 237 -8.35 3.73 31.72
CA ALA A 237 -7.27 2.80 32.04
C ALA A 237 -6.39 2.50 30.81
N VAL A 238 -6.98 2.39 29.62
CA VAL A 238 -6.25 2.27 28.34
C VAL A 238 -5.42 3.52 28.08
N ALA A 239 -6.02 4.71 28.17
CA ALA A 239 -5.31 5.97 27.99
C ALA A 239 -4.16 6.15 29.01
N LEU A 240 -4.38 5.76 30.28
CA LEU A 240 -3.33 5.73 31.31
C LEU A 240 -2.20 4.78 30.95
N PHE A 241 -2.53 3.57 30.49
CA PHE A 241 -1.52 2.60 30.09
C PHE A 241 -0.67 3.15 28.97
N ASP A 242 -1.27 3.81 27.97
CA ASP A 242 -0.54 4.45 26.88
C ASP A 242 0.37 5.58 27.36
N ALA A 243 -0.14 6.45 28.24
CA ALA A 243 0.63 7.55 28.81
C ALA A 243 1.81 7.07 29.67
N VAL A 244 1.61 6.00 30.46
CA VAL A 244 2.65 5.36 31.29
C VAL A 244 3.67 4.64 30.42
N ARG A 245 3.19 3.88 29.42
CA ARG A 245 4.03 3.17 28.45
C ARG A 245 4.98 4.13 27.75
N TYR A 246 4.47 5.25 27.23
CA TYR A 246 5.29 6.24 26.51
C TYR A 246 6.45 6.72 27.38
N ARG A 247 6.19 7.08 28.63
CA ARG A 247 7.20 7.51 29.61
C ARG A 247 8.19 6.40 29.97
N LEU A 248 7.73 5.15 30.13
CA LEU A 248 8.61 4.01 30.43
C LEU A 248 9.54 3.68 29.27
N LEU A 249 9.06 3.76 28.04
CA LEU A 249 9.88 3.55 26.85
C LEU A 249 10.95 4.64 26.72
N ASP A 250 10.63 5.88 27.07
CA ASP A 250 11.60 6.97 27.09
C ASP A 250 12.67 6.77 28.17
N TRP A 251 12.24 6.43 29.40
CA TRP A 251 13.14 6.05 30.49
C TRP A 251 14.07 4.88 30.12
N ALA A 252 13.56 3.89 29.39
CA ALA A 252 14.31 2.72 28.95
C ALA A 252 15.26 2.97 27.77
N LYS A 253 15.24 4.15 27.14
CA LYS A 253 16.27 4.58 26.18
C LYS A 253 17.50 5.13 26.90
N VAL A 254 17.29 5.84 28.00
CA VAL A 254 18.35 6.49 28.79
C VAL A 254 19.03 5.48 29.71
N THR A 255 18.28 4.49 30.20
CA THR A 255 18.80 3.43 31.07
C THR A 255 19.30 2.28 30.21
N THR A 256 20.61 2.16 30.04
CA THR A 256 21.26 0.98 29.44
C THR A 256 21.24 -0.15 30.47
N TRP A 257 20.69 -1.30 30.09
CA TRP A 257 20.58 -2.52 30.90
C TRP A 257 21.57 -3.57 30.42
#